data_AF-A0A5C1AH88-F1
#
_entry.id   AF-A0A5C1AH88-F1
#
_cell.length_a   1.000
_cell.length_b   1.000
_cell.length_c   1.000
_cell.angle_alpha   90.00
_cell.angle_beta   90.00
_cell.angle_gamma   90.00
#
_symmetry.space_group_name_H-M   'P 1'
#
loop_
_entity.id
_entity.type
_entity.pdbx_description
1 polymer ?
#
loop_
_entity_poly.entity_id
_entity_poly.type
_entity_poly.pdbx_seq_one_letter_code
_entity_poly.pdbx_strand_id
1 'polypeptide(L)'
;MRTVWTVTILLTLPAFAAAQTTAAKVAPRYGIAINTRTFTQTTAKETLTSAIKAVEENRFDVLVAHLIDPKVTEARAAENGRLLENEVEKDLQQVREKQRANPINVASEEKLPFEPMAFAQFVKAEAKVRGFKAAIEEVRQKFAGDTSLIPEMKRFLRDGDFTNTPDGAKVTLKDAKGKAIFFTKVNDRWFIEDRKEDATKDEKK
;
A
#
# COMPACT_ATOMS: atom_id res chain seq x y z
N MET A 1 38.82 17.07 70.08
CA MET A 1 38.89 17.56 68.69
C MET A 1 38.16 16.55 67.82
N ARG A 2 36.99 16.92 67.26
CA ARG A 2 36.14 16.04 66.45
C ARG A 2 36.02 16.66 65.05
N THR A 3 36.65 16.04 64.06
CA THR A 3 36.56 16.41 62.65
C THR A 3 35.48 15.56 61.98
N VAL A 4 34.44 16.23 61.51
CA VAL A 4 33.35 15.66 60.70
C VAL A 4 33.74 15.85 59.23
N TRP A 5 33.82 14.75 58.47
CA TRP A 5 34.01 14.76 57.03
C TRP A 5 32.65 14.59 56.34
N THR A 6 32.22 15.62 55.62
CA THR A 6 31.00 15.61 54.80
C THR A 6 31.35 15.09 53.41
N VAL A 7 30.87 13.89 53.07
CA VAL A 7 30.99 13.32 51.72
C VAL A 7 29.79 13.77 50.89
N THR A 8 30.02 14.64 49.91
CA THR A 8 29.03 15.07 48.92
C THR A 8 29.05 14.11 47.74
N ILE A 9 28.03 13.25 47.63
CA ILE A 9 27.82 12.36 46.47
C ILE A 9 27.09 13.16 45.38
N LEU A 10 27.80 13.49 44.31
CA LEU A 10 27.27 14.11 43.10
C LEU A 10 26.65 13.02 42.22
N LEU A 11 25.31 12.91 42.22
CA LEU A 11 24.56 11.96 41.40
C LEU A 11 24.57 12.43 39.93
N THR A 12 25.43 11.83 39.11
CA THR A 12 25.38 11.98 37.64
C THR A 12 24.22 11.16 37.09
N LEU A 13 23.13 11.83 36.70
CA LEU A 13 22.02 11.22 35.97
C LEU A 13 22.47 10.92 34.53
N PRO A 14 22.50 9.64 34.08
CA PRO A 14 22.66 9.35 32.67
C PRO A 14 21.40 9.83 31.94
N ALA A 15 21.54 10.88 31.15
CA ALA A 15 20.51 11.33 30.23
C ALA A 15 20.29 10.23 29.18
N PHE A 16 19.35 9.33 29.45
CA PHE A 16 18.76 8.48 28.41
C PHE A 16 17.98 9.41 27.47
N ALA A 17 18.69 9.99 26.50
CA ALA A 17 18.09 10.47 25.28
C ALA A 17 17.51 9.25 24.57
N ALA A 18 16.29 8.87 24.96
CA ALA A 18 15.49 7.93 24.21
C ALA A 18 15.39 8.49 22.79
N ALA A 19 16.10 7.88 21.85
CA ALA A 19 15.97 8.15 20.44
C ALA A 19 14.51 7.90 20.09
N GLN A 20 13.71 8.97 20.07
CA GLN A 20 12.39 8.94 19.47
C GLN A 20 12.64 8.73 17.98
N THR A 21 12.69 7.47 17.57
CA THR A 21 12.65 7.07 16.17
C THR A 21 11.36 7.66 15.61
N THR A 22 11.45 8.84 15.02
CA THR A 22 10.33 9.46 14.33
C THR A 22 9.94 8.48 13.23
N ALA A 23 8.77 7.87 13.38
CA ALA A 23 8.28 6.87 12.43
C ALA A 23 8.42 7.47 11.02
N ALA A 24 9.23 6.84 10.18
CA ALA A 24 9.56 7.37 8.87
C ALA A 24 8.27 7.69 8.11
N LYS A 25 8.14 8.93 7.65
CA LYS A 25 6.94 9.38 6.95
C LYS A 25 6.83 8.57 5.65
N VAL A 26 5.81 7.72 5.57
CA VAL A 26 5.54 6.93 4.38
C VAL A 26 5.14 7.86 3.23
N ALA A 27 5.86 7.77 2.11
CA ALA A 27 5.54 8.57 0.93
C ALA A 27 4.13 8.24 0.40
N PRO A 28 3.34 9.25 0.00
CA PRO A 28 2.05 9.00 -0.65
C PRO A 28 2.22 8.18 -1.94
N ARG A 29 1.33 7.23 -2.19
CA ARG A 29 1.27 6.45 -3.44
C ARG A 29 0.01 6.85 -4.19
N TYR A 30 0.15 7.28 -5.45
CA TYR A 30 -0.96 7.82 -6.25
C TYR A 30 -1.72 8.97 -5.55
N GLY A 31 -1.00 9.80 -4.80
CA GLY A 31 -1.58 10.89 -3.99
C GLY A 31 -2.29 10.43 -2.71
N ILE A 32 -2.36 9.12 -2.44
CA ILE A 32 -2.99 8.58 -1.24
C ILE A 32 -1.95 8.51 -0.11
N ALA A 33 -2.17 9.26 0.96
CA ALA A 33 -1.40 9.16 2.19
C ALA A 33 -1.99 8.10 3.13
N ILE A 34 -1.13 7.39 3.87
CA ILE A 34 -1.53 6.41 4.88
C ILE A 34 -1.26 6.94 6.29
N ASN A 35 -2.23 6.77 7.18
CA ASN A 35 -2.01 6.93 8.61
C ASN A 35 -1.48 5.60 9.19
N THR A 36 -0.17 5.50 9.40
CA THR A 36 0.50 4.29 9.88
C THR A 36 0.13 3.89 11.31
N ARG A 37 -0.48 4.80 12.08
CA ARG A 37 -1.05 4.47 13.40
C ARG A 37 -2.39 3.76 13.28
N THR A 38 -3.21 4.16 12.30
CA THR A 38 -4.52 3.56 12.04
C THR A 38 -4.41 2.24 11.29
N PHE A 39 -3.47 2.17 10.34
CA PHE A 39 -3.22 1.03 9.47
C PHE A 39 -1.78 0.54 9.69
N THR A 40 -1.58 -0.24 10.76
CA THR A 40 -0.27 -0.79 11.13
C THR A 40 0.16 -1.93 10.21
N GLN A 41 1.45 -2.01 9.92
CA GLN A 41 2.05 -2.98 9.01
C GLN A 41 3.37 -3.55 9.55
N THR A 42 3.53 -3.59 10.88
CA THR A 42 4.78 -4.06 11.49
C THR A 42 4.88 -5.58 11.49
N THR A 43 3.74 -6.27 11.46
CA THR A 43 3.63 -7.72 11.32
C THR A 43 2.61 -8.12 10.25
N ALA A 44 2.69 -9.36 9.77
CA ALA A 44 1.69 -9.93 8.86
C ALA A 44 0.27 -9.91 9.46
N LYS A 45 0.14 -10.22 10.76
CA LYS A 45 -1.13 -10.21 11.49
C LYS A 45 -1.74 -8.81 11.61
N GLU A 46 -0.92 -7.81 11.91
CA GLU A 46 -1.35 -6.40 11.93
C GLU A 46 -1.76 -5.92 10.54
N THR A 47 -1.03 -6.32 9.51
CA THR A 47 -1.35 -5.96 8.11
C THR A 47 -2.70 -6.53 7.70
N LEU A 48 -2.99 -7.79 8.06
CA LEU A 48 -4.30 -8.40 7.80
C LEU A 48 -5.42 -7.66 8.57
N THR A 49 -5.17 -7.30 9.83
CA THR A 49 -6.10 -6.47 10.62
C THR A 49 -6.38 -5.14 9.92
N SER A 50 -5.32 -4.45 9.46
CA SER A 50 -5.41 -3.19 8.73
C SER A 50 -6.16 -3.32 7.41
N ALA A 51 -5.99 -4.43 6.69
CA ALA A 51 -6.71 -4.69 5.45
C ALA A 51 -8.20 -4.90 5.67
N ILE A 52 -8.56 -5.71 6.68
CA ILE A 52 -9.98 -5.90 7.07
C ILE A 52 -10.59 -4.55 7.43
N LYS A 53 -9.91 -3.76 8.26
CA LYS A 53 -10.36 -2.42 8.66
C LYS A 53 -10.55 -1.50 7.46
N ALA A 54 -9.62 -1.49 6.51
CA ALA A 54 -9.73 -0.67 5.31
C ALA A 54 -10.97 -1.04 4.48
N VAL A 55 -11.28 -2.33 4.35
CA VAL A 55 -12.49 -2.80 3.65
C VAL A 55 -13.75 -2.38 4.41
N GLU A 56 -13.79 -2.57 5.73
CA GLU A 56 -14.95 -2.20 6.57
C GLU A 56 -15.24 -0.68 6.55
N GLU A 57 -14.19 0.15 6.47
CA GLU A 57 -14.30 1.60 6.36
C GLU A 57 -14.49 2.09 4.91
N ASN A 58 -14.67 1.18 3.93
CA ASN A 58 -14.78 1.49 2.50
C ASN A 58 -13.55 2.27 1.94
N ARG A 59 -12.39 2.10 2.57
CA ARG A 59 -11.08 2.68 2.22
C ARG A 59 -10.29 1.80 1.26
N PHE A 60 -10.91 1.42 0.14
CA PHE A 60 -10.27 0.60 -0.89
C PHE A 60 -9.06 1.30 -1.55
N ASP A 61 -9.05 2.65 -1.53
CA ASP A 61 -7.89 3.46 -1.90
C ASP A 61 -6.65 3.10 -1.08
N VAL A 62 -6.79 3.01 0.25
CA VAL A 62 -5.70 2.65 1.16
C VAL A 62 -5.32 1.19 1.02
N LEU A 63 -6.31 0.30 0.88
CA LEU A 63 -6.06 -1.13 0.67
C LEU A 63 -5.14 -1.36 -0.53
N VAL A 64 -5.52 -0.84 -1.70
CA VAL A 64 -4.78 -1.04 -2.95
C VAL A 64 -3.47 -0.25 -2.97
N ALA A 65 -3.45 0.98 -2.46
CA ALA A 65 -2.24 1.80 -2.45
C ALA A 65 -1.18 1.28 -1.47
N HIS A 66 -1.57 0.81 -0.28
CA HIS A 66 -0.62 0.65 0.83
C HIS A 66 -0.61 -0.71 1.51
N LEU A 67 -1.63 -1.56 1.33
CA LEU A 67 -1.73 -2.85 2.02
C LEU A 67 -1.54 -4.05 1.08
N ILE A 68 -1.77 -3.89 -0.22
CA ILE A 68 -1.42 -4.87 -1.25
C ILE A 68 0.05 -4.69 -1.67
N ASP A 69 0.71 -5.78 -2.06
CA ASP A 69 2.08 -5.78 -2.60
C ASP A 69 2.24 -4.67 -3.64
N PRO A 70 3.19 -3.73 -3.44
CA PRO A 70 3.48 -2.69 -4.39
C PRO A 70 3.64 -3.19 -5.82
N LYS A 71 4.31 -4.33 -6.05
CA LYS A 71 4.52 -4.87 -7.40
C LYS A 71 3.21 -5.22 -8.10
N VAL A 72 2.28 -5.84 -7.37
CA VAL A 72 0.96 -6.20 -7.89
C VAL A 72 0.16 -4.94 -8.21
N THR A 73 0.15 -3.96 -7.31
CA THR A 73 -0.53 -2.68 -7.52
C THR A 73 0.01 -1.92 -8.75
N GLU A 74 1.34 -1.83 -8.89
CA GLU A 74 1.97 -1.15 -10.03
C GLU A 74 1.69 -1.87 -11.35
N ALA A 75 1.72 -3.21 -11.35
CA ALA A 75 1.41 -4.02 -12.52
C ALA A 75 -0.05 -3.83 -12.96
N ARG A 76 -1.01 -3.87 -12.01
CA ARG A 76 -2.43 -3.69 -12.30
C ARG A 76 -2.74 -2.28 -12.80
N ALA A 77 -2.15 -1.26 -12.18
CA ALA A 77 -2.29 0.12 -12.62
C ALA A 77 -1.73 0.34 -14.03
N ALA A 78 -0.60 -0.31 -14.36
CA ALA A 78 -0.02 -0.23 -15.70
C ALA A 78 -0.87 -0.98 -16.75
N GLU A 79 -1.36 -2.17 -16.42
CA GLU A 79 -2.25 -2.95 -17.29
C GLU A 79 -3.52 -2.16 -17.63
N ASN A 80 -4.22 -1.67 -16.60
CA ASN A 80 -5.43 -0.88 -16.76
C ASN A 80 -5.14 0.46 -17.46
N GLY A 81 -4.01 1.10 -17.15
CA GLY A 81 -3.61 2.34 -17.80
C GLY A 81 -3.37 2.17 -19.29
N ARG A 82 -2.77 1.05 -19.73
CA ARG A 82 -2.57 0.74 -21.15
C ARG A 82 -3.90 0.64 -21.91
N LEU A 83 -4.96 0.12 -21.27
CA LEU A 83 -6.29 0.03 -21.88
C LEU A 83 -6.94 1.42 -22.03
N LEU A 84 -6.57 2.39 -21.18
CA LEU A 84 -7.13 3.73 -21.14
C LEU A 84 -6.29 4.77 -21.92
N GLU A 85 -5.10 4.42 -22.42
CA GLU A 85 -4.14 5.37 -23.00
C GLU A 85 -4.75 6.20 -24.14
N ASN A 86 -5.48 5.56 -25.06
CA ASN A 86 -6.12 6.24 -26.20
C ASN A 86 -7.20 7.25 -25.77
N GLU A 87 -7.99 6.91 -24.76
CA GLU A 87 -9.04 7.80 -24.22
C GLU A 87 -8.40 8.99 -23.50
N VAL A 88 -7.38 8.73 -22.68
CA VAL A 88 -6.63 9.75 -21.96
C VAL A 88 -5.92 10.71 -22.92
N GLU A 89 -5.31 10.20 -23.98
CA GLU A 89 -4.68 11.03 -25.00
C GLU A 89 -5.70 11.97 -25.66
N LYS A 90 -6.86 11.44 -26.05
CA LYS A 90 -7.94 12.22 -26.64
C LYS A 90 -8.43 13.34 -25.71
N ASP A 91 -8.65 13.03 -24.44
CA ASP A 91 -9.06 14.01 -23.43
C ASP A 91 -8.02 15.11 -23.26
N LEU A 92 -6.76 14.73 -23.09
CA LEU A 92 -5.66 15.67 -22.86
C LEU A 92 -5.36 16.51 -24.10
N GLN A 93 -5.56 15.98 -25.29
CA GLN A 93 -5.43 16.73 -26.54
C GLN A 93 -6.47 17.85 -26.60
N GLN A 94 -7.72 17.59 -26.22
CA GLN A 94 -8.76 18.62 -26.13
C GLN A 94 -8.41 19.71 -25.11
N VAL A 95 -7.84 19.33 -23.96
CA VAL A 95 -7.34 20.29 -22.97
C VAL A 95 -6.21 21.13 -23.56
N ARG A 96 -5.26 20.51 -24.27
CA ARG A 96 -4.12 21.20 -24.89
C ARG A 96 -4.58 22.22 -25.93
N GLU A 97 -5.58 21.89 -26.73
CA GLU A 97 -6.18 22.81 -27.70
C GLU A 97 -6.85 24.01 -27.02
N LYS A 98 -7.57 23.80 -25.91
CA LYS A 98 -8.13 24.88 -25.09
C LYS A 98 -7.06 25.77 -24.49
N GLN A 99 -5.96 25.20 -23.99
CA GLN A 99 -4.82 25.96 -23.44
C GLN A 99 -4.11 26.79 -24.53
N ARG A 100 -4.06 26.30 -25.78
CA ARG A 100 -3.55 27.08 -26.92
C ARG A 100 -4.44 28.27 -27.27
N ALA A 101 -5.76 28.09 -27.20
CA ALA A 101 -6.70 29.18 -27.45
C ALA A 101 -6.69 30.25 -26.35
N ASN A 102 -6.43 29.86 -25.08
CA ASN A 102 -6.50 30.75 -23.91
C ASN A 102 -5.27 30.63 -22.98
N PRO A 103 -4.08 31.10 -23.39
CA PRO A 103 -2.83 30.85 -22.64
C PRO A 103 -2.70 31.62 -21.32
N ILE A 104 -3.42 32.74 -21.16
CA ILE A 104 -3.26 33.66 -20.02
C ILE A 104 -3.89 33.10 -18.73
N ASN A 105 -4.88 32.20 -18.83
CA ASN A 105 -5.73 31.78 -17.71
C ASN A 105 -5.40 30.40 -17.13
N VAL A 106 -4.26 29.82 -17.47
CA VAL A 106 -3.88 28.46 -17.05
C VAL A 106 -2.76 28.53 -16.03
N ALA A 107 -2.98 28.00 -14.83
CA ALA A 107 -1.97 27.88 -13.79
C ALA A 107 -0.77 27.07 -14.32
N SER A 108 0.45 27.42 -13.91
CA SER A 108 1.67 26.80 -14.45
C SER A 108 1.72 25.28 -14.21
N GLU A 109 1.11 24.82 -13.12
CA GLU A 109 1.02 23.42 -12.71
C GLU A 109 0.04 22.61 -13.57
N GLU A 110 -0.90 23.28 -14.23
CA GLU A 110 -1.92 22.65 -15.08
C GLU A 110 -1.53 22.65 -16.57
N LYS A 111 -0.44 23.32 -16.93
CA LYS A 111 0.01 23.41 -18.33
C LYS A 111 0.47 22.05 -18.84
N LEU A 112 -0.14 21.60 -19.93
CA LEU A 112 0.25 20.36 -20.59
C LEU A 112 1.51 20.58 -21.45
N PRO A 113 2.40 19.59 -21.56
CA PRO A 113 3.57 19.69 -22.42
C PRO A 113 3.18 19.87 -23.89
N PHE A 114 3.83 20.83 -24.57
CA PHE A 114 3.65 21.03 -26.01
C PHE A 114 4.50 20.09 -26.87
N GLU A 115 5.67 19.71 -26.35
CA GLU A 115 6.58 18.78 -27.01
C GLU A 115 5.94 17.39 -27.16
N PRO A 116 5.88 16.79 -28.36
CA PRO A 116 5.19 15.53 -28.60
C PRO A 116 5.65 14.39 -27.68
N MET A 117 6.97 14.25 -27.46
CA MET A 117 7.51 13.21 -26.60
C MET A 117 7.14 13.41 -25.12
N ALA A 118 7.23 14.64 -24.62
CA ALA A 118 6.85 14.95 -23.24
C ALA A 118 5.35 14.77 -23.03
N PHE A 119 4.52 15.12 -24.02
CA PHE A 119 3.09 14.90 -24.00
C PHE A 119 2.75 13.40 -23.94
N ALA A 120 3.37 12.57 -24.78
CA ALA A 120 3.16 11.13 -24.75
C ALA A 120 3.55 10.50 -23.40
N GLN A 121 4.64 10.96 -22.78
CA GLN A 121 5.01 10.52 -21.42
C GLN A 121 3.99 10.96 -20.38
N PHE A 122 3.48 12.19 -20.49
CA PHE A 122 2.43 12.70 -19.61
C PHE A 122 1.13 11.89 -19.75
N VAL A 123 0.71 11.58 -20.97
CA VAL A 123 -0.43 10.69 -21.27
C VAL A 123 -0.26 9.34 -20.57
N LYS A 124 0.91 8.70 -20.68
CA LYS A 124 1.18 7.41 -20.02
C LYS A 124 1.13 7.52 -18.49
N ALA A 125 1.68 8.59 -17.92
CA ALA A 125 1.65 8.81 -16.47
C ALA A 125 0.21 9.01 -15.97
N GLU A 126 -0.57 9.86 -16.64
CA GLU A 126 -1.98 10.11 -16.33
C GLU A 126 -2.83 8.85 -16.52
N ALA A 127 -2.61 8.10 -17.61
CA ALA A 127 -3.28 6.84 -17.87
C ALA A 127 -3.01 5.81 -16.78
N LYS A 128 -1.77 5.72 -16.27
CA LYS A 128 -1.43 4.86 -15.13
C LYS A 128 -2.15 5.28 -13.84
N VAL A 129 -2.32 6.59 -13.59
CA VAL A 129 -3.11 7.09 -12.45
C VAL A 129 -4.58 6.72 -12.58
N ARG A 130 -5.18 6.85 -13.78
CA ARG A 130 -6.55 6.39 -14.04
C ARG A 130 -6.69 4.87 -13.95
N GLY A 131 -5.68 4.13 -14.43
CA GLY A 131 -5.61 2.68 -14.31
C GLY A 131 -5.58 2.20 -12.85
N PHE A 132 -4.87 2.92 -11.97
CA PHE A 132 -4.91 2.69 -10.53
C PHE A 132 -6.32 2.92 -9.94
N LYS A 133 -7.04 3.97 -10.36
CA LYS A 133 -8.44 4.18 -9.96
C LYS A 133 -9.34 3.02 -10.41
N ALA A 134 -9.16 2.53 -11.64
CA ALA A 134 -9.88 1.35 -12.11
C ALA A 134 -9.59 0.11 -11.24
N ALA A 135 -8.33 -0.09 -10.84
CA ALA A 135 -7.97 -1.19 -9.93
C ALA A 135 -8.65 -1.08 -8.55
N ILE A 136 -8.84 0.13 -8.02
CA ILE A 136 -9.64 0.35 -6.79
C ILE A 136 -11.08 -0.12 -7.01
N GLU A 137 -11.71 0.26 -8.13
CA GLU A 137 -13.09 -0.14 -8.44
C GLU A 137 -13.22 -1.65 -8.62
N GLU A 138 -12.28 -2.32 -9.30
CA GLU A 138 -12.25 -3.77 -9.43
C GLU A 138 -12.22 -4.47 -8.06
N VAL A 139 -11.35 -4.01 -7.16
CA VAL A 139 -11.25 -4.58 -5.80
C VAL A 139 -12.54 -4.32 -5.03
N ARG A 140 -13.10 -3.11 -5.10
CA ARG A 140 -14.40 -2.79 -4.49
C ARG A 140 -15.51 -3.71 -5.00
N GLN A 141 -15.62 -3.88 -6.32
CA GLN A 141 -16.61 -4.74 -6.95
C GLN A 141 -16.44 -6.20 -6.53
N LYS A 142 -15.20 -6.69 -6.41
CA LYS A 142 -14.91 -8.04 -5.91
C LYS A 142 -15.45 -8.25 -4.50
N PHE A 143 -15.22 -7.30 -3.58
CA PHE A 143 -15.76 -7.38 -2.22
C PHE A 143 -17.28 -7.19 -2.15
N ALA A 144 -17.85 -6.39 -3.06
CA ALA A 144 -19.31 -6.24 -3.15
C ALA A 144 -19.98 -7.50 -3.72
N GLY A 145 -19.32 -8.20 -4.65
CA GLY A 145 -19.82 -9.42 -5.28
C GLY A 145 -19.66 -10.68 -4.44
N ASP A 146 -18.72 -10.70 -3.50
CA ASP A 146 -18.47 -11.84 -2.62
C ASP A 146 -18.46 -11.40 -1.14
N THR A 147 -19.61 -11.51 -0.50
CA THR A 147 -19.81 -11.15 0.91
C THR A 147 -19.11 -12.12 1.88
N SER A 148 -18.60 -13.26 1.39
CA SER A 148 -17.90 -14.25 2.22
C SER A 148 -16.44 -13.89 2.49
N LEU A 149 -15.86 -12.99 1.68
CA LEU A 149 -14.45 -12.59 1.79
C LEU A 149 -14.12 -11.95 3.15
N ILE A 150 -14.95 -11.04 3.66
CA ILE A 150 -14.68 -10.36 4.94
C ILE A 150 -14.75 -11.35 6.12
N PRO A 151 -15.83 -12.15 6.28
CA PRO A 151 -15.86 -13.21 7.29
C PRO A 151 -14.68 -14.18 7.19
N GLU A 152 -14.28 -14.55 5.98
CA GLU A 152 -13.13 -15.43 5.75
C GLU A 152 -11.81 -14.79 6.20
N MET A 153 -11.53 -13.53 5.83
CA MET A 153 -10.36 -12.80 6.30
C MET A 153 -10.34 -12.69 7.84
N LYS A 154 -11.49 -12.41 8.46
CA LYS A 154 -11.63 -12.39 9.92
C LYS A 154 -11.34 -13.75 10.54
N ARG A 155 -11.76 -14.85 9.90
CA ARG A 155 -11.45 -16.21 10.32
C ARG A 155 -9.96 -16.50 10.24
N PHE A 156 -9.28 -16.14 9.15
CA PHE A 156 -7.81 -16.23 9.06
C PHE A 156 -7.13 -15.43 10.16
N LEU A 157 -7.60 -14.23 10.47
CA LEU A 157 -7.03 -13.42 11.54
C LEU A 157 -7.18 -14.05 12.93
N ARG A 158 -8.33 -14.68 13.19
CA ARG A 158 -8.67 -15.27 14.50
C ARG A 158 -8.09 -16.67 14.70
N ASP A 159 -8.28 -17.54 13.72
CA ASP A 159 -8.05 -18.99 13.82
C ASP A 159 -6.82 -19.45 13.00
N GLY A 160 -6.25 -18.55 12.20
CA GLY A 160 -5.14 -18.86 11.30
C GLY A 160 -3.80 -19.03 12.02
N ASP A 161 -3.02 -19.99 11.55
CA ASP A 161 -1.64 -20.21 11.96
C ASP A 161 -0.69 -19.38 11.09
N PHE A 162 -0.05 -18.38 11.69
CA PHE A 162 0.88 -17.48 11.01
C PHE A 162 2.29 -18.06 11.05
N THR A 163 2.83 -18.38 9.88
CA THR A 163 4.17 -18.94 9.74
C THR A 163 5.03 -18.01 8.89
N ASN A 164 6.21 -17.66 9.40
CA ASN A 164 7.21 -16.93 8.63
C ASN A 164 7.88 -17.87 7.62
N THR A 165 8.12 -17.37 6.42
CA THR A 165 8.83 -18.06 5.34
C THR A 165 10.08 -17.26 4.97
N PRO A 166 11.03 -17.82 4.20
CA PRO A 166 12.20 -17.07 3.73
C PRO A 166 11.82 -15.80 2.94
N ASP A 167 10.71 -15.86 2.20
CA ASP A 167 10.25 -14.79 1.30
C ASP A 167 9.17 -13.89 1.92
N GLY A 168 8.73 -14.16 3.15
CA GLY A 168 7.64 -13.43 3.79
C GLY A 168 6.95 -14.19 4.92
N ALA A 169 5.62 -14.26 4.86
CA ALA A 169 4.81 -14.99 5.82
C ALA A 169 3.55 -15.51 5.13
N LYS A 170 2.95 -16.54 5.72
CA LYS A 170 1.64 -17.03 5.31
C LYS A 170 0.77 -17.32 6.51
N VAL A 171 -0.53 -17.20 6.33
CA VAL A 171 -1.53 -17.67 7.30
C VAL A 171 -2.38 -18.76 6.68
N THR A 172 -2.53 -19.87 7.41
CA THR A 172 -3.28 -21.06 6.99
C THR A 172 -4.31 -21.44 8.04
N LEU A 173 -5.43 -22.04 7.65
CA LEU A 173 -6.43 -22.58 8.57
C LEU A 173 -6.25 -24.10 8.69
N LYS A 174 -6.30 -24.64 9.92
CA LYS A 174 -6.09 -26.08 10.19
C LYS A 174 -7.12 -26.97 9.51
N ASP A 175 -8.33 -26.45 9.33
CA ASP A 175 -9.49 -27.15 8.80
C ASP A 175 -9.81 -26.80 7.33
N ALA A 176 -9.07 -25.88 6.70
CA ALA A 176 -9.25 -25.50 5.31
C ALA A 176 -7.97 -25.73 4.50
N LYS A 177 -7.80 -26.98 4.01
CA LYS A 177 -6.69 -27.34 3.13
C LYS A 177 -6.74 -26.52 1.83
N GLY A 178 -5.58 -26.00 1.40
CA GLY A 178 -5.43 -25.25 0.15
C GLY A 178 -5.88 -23.79 0.22
N LYS A 179 -6.27 -23.29 1.41
CA LYS A 179 -6.56 -21.86 1.61
C LYS A 179 -5.47 -21.22 2.46
N ALA A 180 -4.79 -20.23 1.88
CA ALA A 180 -3.77 -19.44 2.55
C ALA A 180 -3.84 -17.98 2.12
N ILE A 181 -3.46 -17.07 3.01
CA ILE A 181 -3.14 -15.67 2.63
C ILE A 181 -1.63 -15.51 2.77
N PHE A 182 -1.00 -15.01 1.71
CA PHE A 182 0.43 -14.77 1.65
C PHE A 182 0.74 -13.30 1.92
N PHE A 183 1.90 -13.07 2.53
CA PHE A 183 2.40 -11.75 2.83
C PHE A 183 3.86 -11.65 2.41
N THR A 184 4.23 -10.49 1.86
CA THR A 184 5.62 -10.14 1.57
C THR A 184 6.05 -8.97 2.43
N LYS A 185 7.34 -8.92 2.78
CA LYS A 185 7.93 -7.80 3.52
C LYS A 185 8.77 -6.96 2.56
N VAL A 186 8.41 -5.69 2.40
CA VAL A 186 9.16 -4.71 1.60
C VAL A 186 9.67 -3.62 2.54
N ASN A 187 11.00 -3.53 2.67
CA ASN A 187 11.65 -2.75 3.73
C ASN A 187 11.14 -3.20 5.12
N ASP A 188 10.62 -2.27 5.93
CA ASP A 188 10.10 -2.56 7.27
C ASP A 188 8.57 -2.74 7.33
N ARG A 189 7.90 -2.91 6.17
CA ARG A 189 6.44 -3.02 6.09
C ARG A 189 6.01 -4.34 5.45
N TRP A 190 4.93 -4.89 5.99
CA TRP A 190 4.25 -6.07 5.48
C TRP A 190 3.11 -5.71 4.53
N PHE A 191 2.94 -6.51 3.49
CA PHE A 191 1.92 -6.34 2.45
C PHE A 191 1.26 -7.69 2.13
N ILE A 192 0.00 -7.66 1.72
CA ILE A 192 -0.74 -8.83 1.23
C ILE A 192 -0.31 -9.10 -0.21
N GLU A 193 0.08 -10.35 -0.48
CA GLU A 193 0.50 -10.80 -1.81
C GLU A 193 -0.68 -11.47 -2.53
N ASP A 194 -0.86 -11.18 -3.82
CA ASP A 194 -1.82 -11.90 -4.68
C ASP A 194 -1.18 -13.17 -5.22
N ARG A 195 -1.01 -14.16 -4.34
CA ARG A 195 -0.43 -15.46 -4.67
C ARG A 195 -1.43 -16.57 -4.41
N LYS A 196 -1.52 -17.52 -5.36
CA LYS A 196 -2.22 -18.79 -5.19
C LYS A 196 -1.23 -19.84 -4.71
N GLU A 197 -1.66 -20.75 -3.85
CA GLU A 197 -0.86 -21.90 -3.48
C GLU A 197 -0.70 -22.79 -4.73
N ASP A 198 0.54 -22.95 -5.21
CA ASP A 198 0.83 -23.83 -6.34
C ASP A 198 0.55 -25.27 -5.89
N ALA A 199 -0.58 -25.84 -6.34
CA ALA A 199 -1.06 -27.17 -5.95
C ALA A 199 -0.16 -28.34 -6.40
N THR A 200 1.09 -28.10 -6.83
CA THR A 200 1.87 -29.01 -7.70
C THR A 200 3.13 -29.61 -7.09
N LYS A 201 3.38 -29.50 -5.78
CA LYS A 201 4.59 -30.09 -5.16
C LYS A 201 4.42 -31.41 -4.43
N ASP A 202 3.19 -31.89 -4.22
CA ASP A 202 2.95 -33.12 -3.42
C ASP A 202 2.74 -34.41 -4.25
N GLU A 203 2.70 -34.36 -5.59
CA GLU A 203 2.51 -35.55 -6.44
C GLU A 203 3.80 -36.29 -6.82
N LYS A 204 4.95 -35.94 -6.24
CA LYS A 204 6.22 -36.67 -6.46
C LYS A 204 6.82 -37.15 -5.14
N LYS A 205 6.15 -38.09 -4.47
CA LYS A 205 6.77 -38.96 -3.48
C LYS A 205 6.15 -40.35 -3.50
#